data_AF-A0A1L0BVP0-F1
#
_entry.id   AF-A0A1L0BVP0-F1
#
_cell.length_a   1.000
_cell.length_b   1.000
_cell.length_c   1.000
_cell.angle_alpha   90.00
_cell.angle_beta   90.00
_cell.angle_gamma   90.00
#
_symmetry.space_group_name_H-M   'P 1'
#
loop_
_entity.id
_entity.type
_entity.pdbx_description
1 polymer ?
#
loop_
_entity_poly.entity_id
_entity_poly.type
_entity_poly.pdbx_seq_one_letter_code
_entity_poly.pdbx_strand_id
1 'polypeptide(L)'
;MLRYIPRFATRSTRNIRFFATKTPSSHDLYIEKLQKKARAMGLSSVEELKAKLKDDIAQKKKEFNALDPLKELDEFEQKQAEILKQKKKSLAADRGPIDKSEPQAPYKTLSSFVDVEKVVELPEKELKFIWNARFLNKEGAMHATLNATQFANIYANAFKNPNFILPLPRDGQGYEMHFVQWAFVGPYTTHCMLTSLAEYKLHNEYAKPHTTLMFHQELVDETGLVLMNGQLEKDSLMTLDEAQLLVLNVQRFYGGLTESLGSARKLALLKAFTSGSEDFDMDKLIEEAASFD
;
A
#
# COMPACT_ATOMS: atom_id res chain seq x y z
N MET A 1 -45.74 17.24 22.62
CA MET A 1 -44.62 17.51 23.55
C MET A 1 -43.33 17.02 22.88
N LEU A 2 -42.67 17.89 22.10
CA LEU A 2 -41.42 17.56 21.41
C LEU A 2 -40.26 17.56 22.42
N ARG A 3 -39.57 16.42 22.56
CA ARG A 3 -38.38 16.29 23.41
C ARG A 3 -37.15 16.71 22.61
N TYR A 4 -36.56 17.84 23.01
CA TYR A 4 -35.29 18.37 22.52
C TYR A 4 -34.13 17.53 23.09
N ILE A 5 -33.32 16.92 22.22
CA ILE A 5 -32.09 16.19 22.58
C ILE A 5 -30.90 17.07 22.19
N PRO A 6 -30.07 17.55 23.13
CA PRO A 6 -28.92 18.37 22.78
C PRO A 6 -27.81 17.49 22.20
N ARG A 7 -27.34 17.83 20.99
CA ARG A 7 -26.11 17.27 20.41
C ARG A 7 -24.91 17.85 21.13
N PHE A 8 -24.20 17.04 21.90
CA PHE A 8 -22.86 17.39 22.39
C PHE A 8 -21.87 17.32 21.23
N ALA A 9 -21.47 18.48 20.71
CA ALA A 9 -20.35 18.60 19.79
C ALA A 9 -19.05 18.63 20.60
N THR A 10 -18.34 17.51 20.71
CA THR A 10 -16.97 17.49 21.23
C THR A 10 -16.03 17.99 20.14
N ARG A 11 -15.69 19.29 20.17
CA ARG A 11 -14.52 19.83 19.45
C ARG A 11 -13.26 19.25 20.09
N SER A 12 -12.69 18.21 19.49
CA SER A 12 -11.35 17.74 19.82
C SER A 12 -10.33 18.69 19.17
N THR A 13 -9.96 19.76 19.86
CA THR A 13 -8.79 20.56 19.50
C THR A 13 -7.56 19.86 20.07
N ARG A 14 -6.98 18.91 19.32
CA ARG A 14 -5.61 18.47 19.58
C ARG A 14 -4.68 19.63 19.22
N ASN A 15 -4.33 20.44 20.21
CA ASN A 15 -3.23 21.39 20.12
C ASN A 15 -1.94 20.58 19.95
N ILE A 16 -1.50 20.42 18.70
CA ILE A 16 -0.16 19.91 18.38
C ILE A 16 0.83 20.97 18.88
N ARG A 17 1.44 20.72 20.04
CA ARG A 17 2.60 21.50 20.49
C ARG A 17 3.77 21.11 19.58
N PHE A 18 4.01 21.91 18.56
CA PHE A 18 5.29 21.89 17.85
C PHE A 18 6.38 22.20 18.88
N PHE A 19 7.17 21.20 19.26
CA PHE A 19 8.46 21.46 19.89
C PHE A 19 9.32 22.11 18.81
N ALA A 20 9.47 23.43 18.88
CA ALA A 20 10.46 24.14 18.09
C ALA A 20 11.84 23.68 18.57
N THR A 21 12.41 22.66 17.93
CA THR A 21 13.84 22.44 17.98
C THR A 21 14.46 23.73 17.44
N LYS A 22 15.27 24.41 18.26
CA LYS A 22 16.07 25.53 17.78
C LYS A 22 17.05 24.97 16.77
N THR A 23 16.68 24.98 15.49
CA THR A 23 17.63 24.74 14.43
C THR A 23 18.71 25.82 14.56
N PRO A 24 19.99 25.45 14.69
CA PRO A 24 21.05 26.44 14.73
C PRO A 24 20.93 27.29 13.48
N SER A 25 21.01 28.62 13.66
CA SER A 25 20.93 29.53 12.53
C SER A 25 22.00 29.12 11.51
N SER A 26 21.67 29.15 10.23
CA SER A 26 22.64 28.90 9.15
C SER A 26 23.87 29.81 9.26
N HIS A 27 23.74 30.95 9.94
CA HIS A 27 24.87 31.79 10.30
C HIS A 27 25.86 31.07 11.24
N ASP A 28 25.37 30.42 12.30
CA ASP A 28 26.15 29.82 13.38
C ASP A 28 26.98 28.63 12.91
N LEU A 29 26.41 27.82 12.01
CA LEU A 29 27.09 26.67 11.40
C LEU A 29 28.28 27.05 10.50
N TYR A 30 28.34 28.31 10.03
CA TYR A 30 29.30 28.74 9.00
C TYR A 30 30.18 29.93 9.42
N ILE A 31 30.11 30.39 10.68
CA ILE A 31 30.90 31.54 11.17
C ILE A 31 32.40 31.35 10.94
N GLU A 32 32.96 30.18 11.26
CA GLU A 32 34.39 29.91 11.09
C GLU A 32 34.84 29.97 9.62
N LYS A 33 33.99 29.49 8.70
CA LYS A 33 34.26 29.53 7.26
C LYS A 33 34.21 30.96 6.73
N LEU A 34 33.27 31.77 7.22
CA LEU A 34 33.18 33.20 6.88
C LEU A 34 34.40 33.98 7.40
N GLN A 35 34.88 33.68 8.61
CA GLN A 35 36.08 34.30 9.17
C GLN A 35 37.34 33.92 8.39
N LYS A 36 37.52 32.64 8.03
CA LYS A 36 38.63 32.20 7.17
C LYS A 36 38.62 32.91 5.82
N LYS A 37 37.43 33.07 5.22
CA LYS A 37 37.26 33.75 3.93
C LYS A 37 37.49 35.26 4.03
N ALA A 38 37.10 35.90 5.14
CA ALA A 38 37.40 37.31 5.41
C ALA A 38 38.93 37.53 5.53
N ARG A 39 39.62 36.69 6.30
CA ARG A 39 41.09 36.73 6.44
C ARG A 39 41.82 36.50 5.13
N ALA A 40 41.37 35.55 4.31
CA ALA A 40 41.94 35.28 2.98
C ALA A 40 41.79 36.48 2.01
N MET A 41 40.76 37.29 2.19
CA MET A 41 40.55 38.53 1.42
C MET A 41 41.16 39.78 2.08
N GLY A 42 41.94 39.60 3.16
CA GLY A 42 42.59 40.70 3.89
C GLY A 42 41.63 41.59 4.69
N LEU A 43 40.42 41.09 5.01
CA LEU A 43 39.40 41.82 5.75
C LEU A 43 39.42 41.42 7.23
N SER A 44 39.18 42.39 8.11
CA SER A 44 39.36 42.22 9.56
C SER A 44 38.13 41.58 10.23
N SER A 45 36.96 41.70 9.61
CA SER A 45 35.69 41.21 10.16
C SER A 45 34.78 40.57 9.10
N VAL A 46 33.84 39.74 9.57
CA VAL A 46 32.78 39.13 8.73
C VAL A 46 31.80 40.18 8.23
N GLU A 47 31.67 41.31 8.93
CA GLU A 47 30.80 42.43 8.54
C GLU A 47 31.35 43.19 7.34
N GLU A 48 32.66 43.45 7.32
CA GLU A 48 33.35 44.02 6.16
C GLU A 48 33.26 43.10 4.94
N LEU A 49 33.34 41.78 5.15
CA LEU A 49 33.14 40.79 4.09
C LEU A 49 31.72 40.85 3.52
N LYS A 50 30.70 40.96 4.36
CA LYS A 50 29.29 41.13 3.94
C LYS A 50 29.07 42.45 3.21
N ALA A 51 29.73 43.52 3.64
CA ALA A 51 29.64 44.83 2.99
C ALA A 51 30.28 44.80 1.59
N LYS A 52 31.46 44.18 1.45
CA LYS A 52 32.17 44.07 0.17
C LYS A 52 31.46 43.17 -0.84
N LEU A 53 30.84 42.09 -0.37
CA LEU A 53 30.11 41.13 -1.22
C LEU A 53 28.60 41.41 -1.29
N LYS A 54 28.16 42.60 -0.89
CA LYS A 54 26.73 42.93 -0.80
C LYS A 54 26.02 42.75 -2.14
N ASP A 55 26.64 43.19 -3.22
CA ASP A 55 26.07 43.12 -4.57
C ASP A 55 26.06 41.68 -5.10
N ASP A 56 27.13 40.91 -4.88
CA ASP A 56 27.20 39.48 -5.20
C ASP A 56 26.16 38.67 -4.42
N ILE A 57 25.95 38.99 -3.14
CA ILE A 57 24.94 38.35 -2.30
C ILE A 57 23.54 38.70 -2.79
N ALA A 58 23.30 39.94 -3.21
CA ALA A 58 22.02 40.36 -3.79
C ALA A 58 21.73 39.64 -5.11
N GLN A 59 22.74 39.51 -5.98
CA GLN A 59 22.63 38.77 -7.23
C GLN A 59 22.38 37.28 -6.98
N LYS A 60 23.17 36.64 -6.11
CA LYS A 60 22.99 35.22 -5.77
C LYS A 60 21.64 34.95 -5.10
N LYS A 61 21.17 35.83 -4.21
CA LYS A 61 19.81 35.71 -3.65
C LYS A 61 18.73 35.76 -4.71
N LYS A 62 18.89 36.61 -5.73
CA LYS A 62 17.96 36.68 -6.85
C LYS A 62 18.00 35.41 -7.72
N GLU A 63 19.19 34.84 -7.94
CA GLU A 63 19.37 33.56 -8.65
C GLU A 63 18.75 32.38 -7.87
N PHE A 64 19.01 32.27 -6.56
CA PHE A 64 18.50 31.18 -5.73
C PHE A 64 16.99 31.29 -5.45
N ASN A 65 16.44 32.50 -5.33
CA ASN A 65 14.99 32.69 -5.19
C ASN A 65 14.23 32.49 -6.51
N ALA A 66 14.92 32.45 -7.66
CA ALA A 66 14.30 32.14 -8.96
C ALA A 66 14.13 30.63 -9.18
N LEU A 67 14.86 29.80 -8.43
CA LEU A 67 14.72 28.36 -8.43
C LEU A 67 13.70 27.99 -7.36
N ASP A 68 12.49 27.66 -7.79
CA ASP A 68 11.45 27.16 -6.90
C ASP A 68 11.77 25.69 -6.51
N PRO A 69 12.09 25.40 -5.23
CA PRO A 69 12.42 24.04 -4.78
C PRO A 69 11.26 23.05 -4.93
N LEU A 70 10.03 23.55 -5.08
CA LEU A 70 8.81 22.73 -5.21
C LEU A 70 8.45 22.44 -6.67
N LYS A 71 9.11 23.09 -7.64
CA LYS A 71 8.79 22.91 -9.05
C LYS A 71 8.99 21.47 -9.54
N GLU A 72 10.01 20.78 -9.03
CA GLU A 72 10.23 19.36 -9.32
C GLU A 72 9.12 18.47 -8.74
N LEU A 73 8.60 18.83 -7.56
CA LEU A 73 7.50 18.12 -6.91
C LEU A 73 6.19 18.34 -7.68
N ASP A 74 5.89 19.60 -8.05
CA ASP A 74 4.72 19.98 -8.83
C ASP A 74 4.74 19.32 -10.23
N GLU A 75 5.89 19.28 -10.90
CA GLU A 75 6.05 18.61 -12.19
C GLU A 75 5.86 17.08 -12.07
N PHE A 76 6.31 16.47 -10.97
CA PHE A 76 6.09 15.05 -10.69
C PHE A 76 4.59 14.76 -10.46
N GLU A 77 3.92 15.54 -9.62
CA GLU A 77 2.48 15.42 -9.35
C GLU A 77 1.63 15.63 -10.63
N GLN A 78 2.00 16.61 -11.46
CA GLN A 78 1.32 16.86 -12.73
C GLN A 78 1.50 15.70 -13.72
N LYS A 79 2.71 15.17 -13.87
CA LYS A 79 2.96 13.98 -14.72
C LYS A 79 2.14 12.78 -14.25
N GLN A 80 2.07 12.56 -12.92
CA GLN A 80 1.25 11.49 -12.37
C GLN A 80 -0.24 11.69 -12.66
N ALA A 81 -0.75 12.91 -12.50
CA ALA A 81 -2.14 13.24 -12.79
C ALA A 81 -2.49 13.07 -14.28
N GLU A 82 -1.58 13.39 -15.20
CA GLU A 82 -1.77 13.18 -16.63
C GLU A 82 -1.78 11.70 -17.03
N ILE A 83 -0.86 10.90 -16.47
CA ILE A 83 -0.85 9.43 -16.67
C ILE A 83 -2.18 8.83 -16.21
N LEU A 84 -2.69 9.26 -15.06
CA LEU A 84 -3.97 8.78 -14.52
C LEU A 84 -5.16 9.18 -15.41
N LYS A 85 -5.15 10.40 -15.97
CA LYS A 85 -6.19 10.86 -16.92
C LYS A 85 -6.17 10.08 -18.23
N GLN A 86 -5.00 9.83 -18.80
CA GLN A 86 -4.86 9.05 -20.04
C GLN A 86 -5.32 7.60 -19.84
N LYS A 87 -4.96 6.97 -18.71
CA LYS A 87 -5.43 5.62 -18.33
C LYS A 87 -6.95 5.56 -18.10
N LYS A 88 -7.55 6.56 -17.45
CA LYS A 88 -9.03 6.62 -17.27
C LYS A 88 -9.78 6.70 -18.60
N LYS A 89 -9.22 7.34 -19.62
CA LYS A 89 -9.82 7.44 -20.96
C LYS A 89 -9.76 6.11 -21.73
N SER A 90 -8.70 5.31 -21.59
CA SER A 90 -8.61 3.98 -22.21
C SER A 90 -9.50 2.95 -21.49
N LEU A 91 -9.63 3.06 -20.17
CA LEU A 91 -10.46 2.19 -19.32
C LEU A 91 -11.97 2.23 -19.63
N ALA A 92 -12.51 3.39 -20.01
CA ALA A 92 -13.92 3.55 -20.33
C ALA A 92 -14.31 2.88 -21.66
N ALA A 93 -13.34 2.62 -22.54
CA ALA A 93 -13.56 1.98 -23.84
C ALA A 93 -13.58 0.45 -23.78
N ASP A 94 -13.02 -0.15 -22.72
CA ASP A 94 -12.77 -1.60 -22.60
C ASP A 94 -13.89 -2.36 -21.85
N ARG A 95 -14.88 -1.64 -21.31
CA ARG A 95 -16.01 -2.23 -20.58
C ARG A 95 -17.23 -2.32 -21.48
N GLY A 96 -17.47 -3.51 -22.04
CA GLY A 96 -18.71 -3.81 -22.76
C GLY A 96 -19.98 -3.62 -21.91
N PRO A 97 -21.18 -3.56 -22.52
CA PRO A 97 -22.43 -3.37 -21.78
C PRO A 97 -22.67 -4.52 -20.80
N ILE A 98 -22.93 -4.18 -19.54
CA ILE A 98 -23.37 -5.14 -18.51
C ILE A 98 -24.88 -5.32 -18.66
N ASP A 99 -25.35 -6.58 -18.73
CA ASP A 99 -26.78 -6.89 -18.74
C ASP A 99 -27.40 -6.51 -17.38
N LYS A 100 -28.48 -5.74 -17.42
CA LYS A 100 -29.18 -5.21 -16.24
C LYS A 100 -30.15 -6.21 -15.61
N SER A 101 -30.35 -7.37 -16.23
CA SER A 101 -31.32 -8.39 -15.81
C SER A 101 -30.78 -9.36 -14.76
N GLU A 102 -29.46 -9.44 -14.55
CA GLU A 102 -28.87 -10.29 -13.52
C GLU A 102 -29.00 -9.68 -12.12
N PRO A 103 -29.44 -10.44 -11.10
CA PRO A 103 -29.41 -9.99 -9.72
C PRO A 103 -27.96 -9.72 -9.31
N GLN A 104 -27.62 -8.46 -9.03
CA GLN A 104 -26.29 -8.12 -8.53
C GLN A 104 -26.19 -8.55 -7.06
N ALA A 105 -25.62 -9.73 -6.84
CA ALA A 105 -25.12 -10.09 -5.52
C ALA A 105 -24.08 -9.05 -5.05
N PRO A 106 -23.97 -8.79 -3.73
CA PRO A 106 -23.03 -7.80 -3.21
C PRO A 106 -21.56 -8.12 -3.49
N TYR A 107 -21.26 -9.36 -3.85
CA TYR A 107 -19.94 -9.85 -4.24
C TYR A 107 -20.06 -10.97 -5.28
N LYS A 108 -18.96 -11.25 -5.99
CA LYS A 108 -18.86 -12.34 -6.97
C LYS A 108 -18.48 -13.65 -6.26
N THR A 109 -19.16 -14.72 -6.61
CA THR A 109 -18.88 -16.10 -6.18
C THR A 109 -18.12 -16.87 -7.27
N LEU A 110 -17.73 -18.12 -7.00
CA LEU A 110 -17.04 -18.95 -7.99
C LEU A 110 -17.82 -19.12 -9.31
N SER A 111 -19.15 -19.20 -9.23
CA SER A 111 -20.05 -19.33 -10.39
C SER A 111 -19.98 -18.15 -11.37
N SER A 112 -19.50 -16.99 -10.92
CA SER A 112 -19.24 -15.83 -11.80
C SER A 112 -18.01 -16.01 -12.70
N PHE A 113 -17.16 -17.00 -12.40
CA PHE A 113 -15.89 -17.22 -13.09
C PHE A 113 -15.85 -18.51 -13.89
N VAL A 114 -16.41 -19.59 -13.33
CA VAL A 114 -16.45 -20.94 -13.90
C VAL A 114 -17.77 -21.61 -13.57
N ASP A 115 -18.18 -22.59 -14.37
CA ASP A 115 -19.39 -23.40 -14.13
C ASP A 115 -19.10 -24.45 -13.05
N VAL A 116 -19.59 -24.20 -11.84
CA VAL A 116 -19.26 -24.98 -10.62
C VAL A 116 -19.65 -26.45 -10.77
N GLU A 117 -20.82 -26.73 -11.35
CA GLU A 117 -21.32 -28.10 -11.52
C GLU A 117 -20.42 -28.92 -12.44
N LYS A 118 -19.93 -28.31 -13.51
CA LYS A 118 -19.04 -28.99 -14.45
C LYS A 118 -17.64 -29.20 -13.89
N VAL A 119 -17.11 -28.23 -13.16
CA VAL A 119 -15.72 -28.29 -12.69
C VAL A 119 -15.54 -29.19 -11.47
N VAL A 120 -16.59 -29.47 -10.70
CA VAL A 120 -16.57 -30.41 -9.56
C VAL A 120 -16.21 -31.83 -10.00
N GLU A 121 -16.66 -32.24 -11.19
CA GLU A 121 -16.45 -33.61 -11.71
C GLU A 121 -15.07 -33.81 -12.36
N LEU A 122 -14.31 -32.73 -12.56
CA LEU A 122 -13.06 -32.77 -13.29
C LEU A 122 -11.88 -33.21 -12.41
N PRO A 123 -10.88 -33.91 -13.00
CA PRO A 123 -9.62 -34.13 -12.34
C PRO A 123 -8.95 -32.81 -11.93
N GLU A 124 -8.24 -32.83 -10.80
CA GLU A 124 -7.55 -31.65 -10.22
C GLU A 124 -6.69 -30.89 -11.25
N LYS A 125 -5.99 -31.62 -12.12
CA LYS A 125 -5.13 -31.06 -13.16
C LYS A 125 -5.92 -30.25 -14.19
N GLU A 126 -7.09 -30.74 -14.58
CA GLU A 126 -7.96 -30.08 -15.56
C GLU A 126 -8.64 -28.85 -14.94
N LEU A 127 -9.09 -28.97 -13.69
CA LEU A 127 -9.60 -27.84 -12.91
C LEU A 127 -8.57 -26.70 -12.84
N LYS A 128 -7.32 -27.01 -12.46
CA LYS A 128 -6.21 -26.03 -12.44
C LYS A 128 -5.97 -25.41 -13.81
N PHE A 129 -6.03 -26.20 -14.88
CA PHE A 129 -5.84 -25.70 -16.24
C PHE A 129 -6.95 -24.71 -16.63
N ILE A 130 -8.21 -25.05 -16.39
CA ILE A 130 -9.36 -24.17 -16.65
C ILE A 130 -9.24 -22.87 -15.85
N TRP A 131 -8.88 -22.97 -14.57
CA TRP A 131 -8.68 -21.81 -13.71
C TRP A 131 -7.59 -20.88 -14.25
N ASN A 132 -6.44 -21.43 -14.63
CA ASN A 132 -5.34 -20.64 -15.22
C ASN A 132 -5.77 -20.00 -16.55
N ALA A 133 -6.42 -20.76 -17.44
CA ALA A 133 -6.88 -20.28 -18.74
C ALA A 133 -7.89 -19.12 -18.62
N ARG A 134 -8.69 -19.10 -17.54
CA ARG A 134 -9.67 -18.03 -17.28
C ARG A 134 -9.04 -16.65 -17.11
N PHE A 135 -7.78 -16.58 -16.66
CA PHE A 135 -7.09 -15.33 -16.32
C PHE A 135 -5.87 -15.03 -17.19
N LEU A 136 -5.40 -15.98 -18.02
CA LEU A 136 -4.18 -15.87 -18.82
C LEU A 136 -4.04 -14.58 -19.65
N ASN A 137 -5.14 -14.10 -20.25
CA ASN A 137 -5.14 -12.91 -21.11
C ASN A 137 -5.77 -11.68 -20.46
N LYS A 138 -5.90 -11.66 -19.13
CA LYS A 138 -6.50 -10.54 -18.40
C LYS A 138 -5.41 -9.68 -17.77
N GLU A 139 -5.34 -8.44 -18.22
CA GLU A 139 -4.41 -7.45 -17.67
C GLU A 139 -4.66 -7.22 -16.17
N GLY A 140 -3.59 -7.27 -15.38
CA GLY A 140 -3.65 -7.06 -13.93
C GLY A 140 -4.36 -8.18 -13.15
N ALA A 141 -4.71 -9.29 -13.80
CA ALA A 141 -5.29 -10.44 -13.11
C ALA A 141 -4.20 -11.32 -12.49
N MET A 142 -4.47 -11.81 -11.29
CA MET A 142 -3.68 -12.83 -10.61
C MET A 142 -4.57 -14.05 -10.36
N HIS A 143 -3.98 -15.24 -10.38
CA HIS A 143 -4.69 -16.47 -10.06
C HIS A 143 -3.77 -17.45 -9.34
N ALA A 144 -4.37 -18.30 -8.51
CA ALA A 144 -3.66 -19.34 -7.77
C ALA A 144 -4.65 -20.41 -7.31
N THR A 145 -4.12 -21.59 -6.98
CA THR A 145 -4.87 -22.68 -6.36
C THR A 145 -4.16 -23.08 -5.07
N LEU A 146 -4.88 -23.11 -3.96
CA LEU A 146 -4.37 -23.52 -2.66
C LEU A 146 -5.02 -24.85 -2.27
N ASN A 147 -4.31 -25.67 -1.51
CA ASN A 147 -4.95 -26.83 -0.89
C ASN A 147 -5.75 -26.41 0.37
N ALA A 148 -6.67 -27.26 0.80
CA ALA A 148 -7.53 -27.02 1.95
C ALA A 148 -6.73 -26.68 3.23
N THR A 149 -5.63 -27.40 3.49
CA THR A 149 -4.78 -27.19 4.67
C THR A 149 -4.10 -25.82 4.67
N GLN A 150 -3.52 -25.43 3.53
CA GLN A 150 -2.86 -24.14 3.35
C GLN A 150 -3.84 -23.00 3.60
N PHE A 151 -5.03 -23.08 2.99
CA PHE A 151 -6.02 -22.03 3.16
C PHE A 151 -6.64 -22.03 4.56
N ALA A 152 -6.85 -23.18 5.20
CA ALA A 152 -7.35 -23.25 6.56
C ALA A 152 -6.42 -22.52 7.56
N ASN A 153 -5.09 -22.66 7.39
CA ASN A 153 -4.11 -21.94 8.19
C ASN A 153 -4.20 -20.42 7.96
N ILE A 154 -4.22 -19.99 6.69
CA ILE A 154 -4.40 -18.58 6.32
C ILE A 154 -5.69 -18.03 6.92
N TYR A 155 -6.80 -18.74 6.75
CA TYR A 155 -8.12 -18.33 7.23
C TYR A 155 -8.15 -18.19 8.75
N ALA A 156 -7.64 -19.18 9.50
CA ALA A 156 -7.62 -19.13 10.96
C ALA A 156 -6.79 -17.95 11.50
N ASN A 157 -5.67 -17.64 10.85
CA ASN A 157 -4.83 -16.50 11.19
C ASN A 157 -5.46 -15.18 10.76
N ALA A 158 -6.07 -15.12 9.57
CA ALA A 158 -6.76 -13.95 9.05
C ALA A 158 -7.99 -13.59 9.88
N PHE A 159 -8.74 -14.59 10.35
CA PHE A 159 -9.92 -14.36 11.16
C PHE A 159 -9.56 -13.73 12.51
N LYS A 160 -8.45 -14.15 13.12
CA LYS A 160 -7.94 -13.59 14.37
C LYS A 160 -7.22 -12.25 14.18
N ASN A 161 -6.62 -12.04 13.02
CA ASN A 161 -5.76 -10.91 12.69
C ASN A 161 -6.20 -10.28 11.36
N PRO A 162 -7.41 -9.69 11.27
CA PRO A 162 -7.98 -9.28 9.99
C PRO A 162 -7.29 -8.07 9.35
N ASN A 163 -6.50 -7.32 10.12
CA ASN A 163 -5.81 -6.13 9.66
C ASN A 163 -4.31 -6.27 9.87
N PHE A 164 -3.53 -5.87 8.87
CA PHE A 164 -2.06 -5.85 8.96
C PHE A 164 -1.46 -4.77 8.08
N ILE A 165 -0.14 -4.60 8.16
CA ILE A 165 0.62 -3.73 7.26
C ILE A 165 1.79 -4.51 6.67
N LEU A 166 2.06 -4.27 5.39
CA LEU A 166 3.16 -4.90 4.66
C LEU A 166 4.02 -3.83 3.98
N PRO A 167 5.35 -3.93 4.06
CA PRO A 167 6.25 -3.06 3.33
C PRO A 167 6.44 -3.57 1.89
N LEU A 168 6.45 -2.64 0.94
CA LEU A 168 6.84 -2.84 -0.44
C LEU A 168 8.11 -2.02 -0.71
N PRO A 169 9.23 -2.65 -1.11
CA PRO A 169 10.44 -1.91 -1.45
C PRO A 169 10.22 -1.06 -2.71
N ARG A 170 10.70 0.19 -2.68
CA ARG A 170 10.74 1.11 -3.82
C ARG A 170 12.19 1.44 -4.16
N ASP A 171 12.53 1.41 -5.44
CA ASP A 171 13.89 1.62 -5.92
C ASP A 171 14.46 2.97 -5.45
N GLY A 172 15.40 2.92 -4.50
CA GLY A 172 16.07 4.10 -3.94
C GLY A 172 15.19 5.02 -3.07
N GLN A 173 13.93 4.68 -2.84
CA GLN A 173 12.96 5.51 -2.09
C GLN A 173 12.53 4.90 -0.75
N GLY A 174 13.14 3.78 -0.36
CA GLY A 174 12.82 3.10 0.90
C GLY A 174 11.64 2.13 0.74
N TYR A 175 10.75 2.10 1.73
CA TYR A 175 9.60 1.19 1.75
C TYR A 175 8.28 1.96 1.75
N GLU A 176 7.38 1.57 0.86
CA GLU A 176 5.98 1.99 0.90
C GLU A 176 5.17 0.99 1.74
N MET A 177 4.37 1.49 2.67
CA MET A 177 3.55 0.64 3.52
C MET A 177 2.15 0.47 2.93
N HIS A 178 1.70 -0.78 2.88
CA HIS A 178 0.39 -1.19 2.39
C HIS A 178 -0.42 -1.80 3.51
N PHE A 179 -1.65 -1.32 3.68
CA PHE A 179 -2.63 -1.87 4.60
C PHE A 179 -3.28 -3.09 3.99
N VAL A 180 -3.29 -4.19 4.74
CA VAL A 180 -3.95 -5.46 4.39
C VAL A 180 -5.21 -5.58 5.24
N GLN A 181 -6.33 -5.85 4.60
CA GLN A 181 -7.62 -6.05 5.25
C GLN A 181 -8.32 -7.30 4.73
N TRP A 182 -8.65 -8.20 5.64
CA TRP A 182 -9.45 -9.39 5.38
C TRP A 182 -10.93 -9.12 5.63
N ALA A 183 -11.78 -9.56 4.70
CA ALA A 183 -13.23 -9.46 4.82
C ALA A 183 -13.88 -10.82 4.51
N PHE A 184 -14.67 -11.30 5.47
CA PHE A 184 -15.39 -12.57 5.40
C PHE A 184 -16.81 -12.32 4.91
N VAL A 185 -16.96 -12.13 3.59
CA VAL A 185 -18.19 -11.61 2.96
C VAL A 185 -19.29 -12.66 2.80
N GLY A 186 -18.93 -13.94 2.79
CA GLY A 186 -19.88 -15.04 2.60
C GLY A 186 -19.38 -16.35 3.20
N PRO A 187 -20.20 -17.41 3.15
CA PRO A 187 -19.87 -18.71 3.72
C PRO A 187 -18.66 -19.36 3.04
N TYR A 188 -18.55 -19.20 1.72
CA TYR A 188 -17.49 -19.80 0.89
C TYR A 188 -16.60 -18.76 0.20
N THR A 189 -16.75 -17.47 0.52
CA THR A 189 -16.01 -16.40 -0.16
C THR A 189 -15.35 -15.50 0.87
N THR A 190 -14.02 -15.39 0.77
CA THR A 190 -13.21 -14.50 1.61
C THR A 190 -12.43 -13.54 0.73
N HIS A 191 -12.41 -12.26 1.10
CA HIS A 191 -11.66 -11.22 0.39
C HIS A 191 -10.43 -10.79 1.19
N CYS A 192 -9.36 -10.46 0.48
CA CYS A 192 -8.20 -9.77 1.02
C CYS A 192 -7.92 -8.53 0.16
N MET A 193 -7.95 -7.36 0.78
CA MET A 193 -7.79 -6.07 0.11
C MET A 193 -6.48 -5.42 0.56
N LEU A 194 -5.73 -4.91 -0.41
CA LEU A 194 -4.49 -4.18 -0.15
C LEU A 194 -4.65 -2.74 -0.63
N THR A 195 -4.33 -1.80 0.26
CA THR A 195 -4.45 -0.36 0.02
C THR A 195 -3.16 0.32 0.45
N SER A 196 -2.64 1.25 -0.36
CA SER A 196 -1.49 2.06 0.06
C SER A 196 -1.88 2.94 1.25
N LEU A 197 -0.99 3.08 2.24
CA LEU A 197 -1.23 4.02 3.34
C LEU A 197 -1.28 5.47 2.87
N ALA A 198 -0.63 5.82 1.76
CA ALA A 198 -0.72 7.17 1.19
C ALA A 198 -2.15 7.46 0.71
N GLU A 199 -2.74 6.53 -0.04
CA GLU A 199 -4.13 6.60 -0.50
C GLU A 199 -5.12 6.63 0.67
N TYR A 200 -4.89 5.77 1.67
CA TYR A 200 -5.72 5.70 2.87
C TYR A 200 -5.69 7.02 3.66
N LYS A 201 -4.53 7.66 3.78
CA LYS A 201 -4.43 8.98 4.44
C LYS A 201 -5.16 10.08 3.68
N LEU A 202 -5.19 10.00 2.33
CA LEU A 202 -5.82 11.01 1.49
C LEU A 202 -7.35 10.86 1.45
N HIS A 203 -7.85 9.63 1.39
CA HIS A 203 -9.26 9.33 1.12
C HIS A 203 -10.00 8.59 2.25
N ASN A 204 -9.30 8.18 3.31
CA ASN A 204 -9.82 7.48 4.49
C ASN A 204 -10.72 6.29 4.10
N GLU A 205 -11.98 6.29 4.55
CA GLU A 205 -12.97 5.24 4.27
C GLU A 205 -13.31 5.06 2.78
N TYR A 206 -12.99 6.04 1.94
CA TYR A 206 -13.19 6.00 0.49
C TYR A 206 -11.94 5.61 -0.29
N ALA A 207 -10.85 5.25 0.41
CA ALA A 207 -9.64 4.78 -0.23
C ALA A 207 -9.91 3.47 -0.98
N LYS A 208 -9.62 3.50 -2.28
CA LYS A 208 -9.82 2.34 -3.14
C LYS A 208 -8.63 1.38 -2.97
N PRO A 209 -8.85 0.09 -2.68
CA PRO A 209 -7.75 -0.87 -2.66
C PRO A 209 -7.17 -0.99 -4.07
N HIS A 210 -5.84 -0.96 -4.18
CA HIS A 210 -5.17 -1.19 -5.46
C HIS A 210 -5.22 -2.68 -5.85
N THR A 211 -5.25 -3.57 -4.87
CA THR A 211 -5.28 -5.02 -5.11
C THR A 211 -6.39 -5.65 -4.30
N THR A 212 -7.26 -6.40 -4.96
CA THR A 212 -8.33 -7.18 -4.32
C THR A 212 -8.16 -8.65 -4.68
N LEU A 213 -8.06 -9.50 -3.67
CA LEU A 213 -8.04 -10.96 -3.79
C LEU A 213 -9.38 -11.54 -3.33
N MET A 214 -9.82 -12.59 -4.00
CA MET A 214 -10.99 -13.39 -3.65
C MET A 214 -10.56 -14.85 -3.55
N PHE A 215 -10.93 -15.48 -2.44
CA PHE A 215 -10.71 -16.89 -2.16
C PHE A 215 -12.06 -17.61 -2.14
N HIS A 216 -12.22 -18.53 -3.08
CA HIS A 216 -13.41 -19.34 -3.32
C HIS A 216 -13.22 -20.72 -2.71
N GLN A 217 -14.06 -21.05 -1.74
CA GLN A 217 -14.01 -22.27 -0.93
C GLN A 217 -15.09 -23.27 -1.32
N GLU A 218 -15.89 -22.97 -2.35
CA GLU A 218 -17.04 -23.77 -2.79
C GLU A 218 -16.68 -25.19 -3.23
N LEU A 219 -15.41 -25.47 -3.56
CA LEU A 219 -14.94 -26.78 -4.04
C LEU A 219 -14.10 -27.55 -3.00
N VAL A 220 -13.98 -27.04 -1.78
CA VAL A 220 -13.05 -27.58 -0.78
C VAL A 220 -13.44 -28.99 -0.36
N ASP A 221 -14.73 -29.24 -0.16
CA ASP A 221 -15.22 -30.52 0.35
C ASP A 221 -15.09 -31.64 -0.71
N GLU A 222 -15.25 -31.30 -1.99
CA GLU A 222 -15.21 -32.24 -3.11
C GLU A 222 -13.79 -32.44 -3.67
N THR A 223 -13.04 -31.35 -3.84
CA THR A 223 -11.75 -31.36 -4.56
C THR A 223 -10.54 -31.12 -3.64
N GLY A 224 -10.76 -30.67 -2.40
CA GLY A 224 -9.68 -30.27 -1.49
C GLY A 224 -8.96 -28.98 -1.92
N LEU A 225 -9.52 -28.23 -2.87
CA LEU A 225 -8.90 -27.02 -3.43
C LEU A 225 -9.69 -25.76 -3.10
N VAL A 226 -8.93 -24.69 -2.87
CA VAL A 226 -9.40 -23.30 -2.82
C VAL A 226 -8.89 -22.58 -4.05
N LEU A 227 -9.78 -21.92 -4.78
CA LEU A 227 -9.43 -21.14 -5.96
C LEU A 227 -9.30 -19.67 -5.59
N MET A 228 -8.17 -19.07 -5.93
CA MET A 228 -7.92 -17.65 -5.70
C MET A 228 -7.84 -16.90 -7.03
N ASN A 229 -8.53 -15.77 -7.11
CA ASN A 229 -8.29 -14.75 -8.12
C ASN A 229 -7.99 -13.41 -7.47
N GLY A 230 -7.14 -12.63 -8.12
CA GLY A 230 -6.79 -11.27 -7.73
C GLY A 230 -6.95 -10.32 -8.91
N GLN A 231 -7.25 -9.06 -8.60
CA GLN A 231 -7.23 -7.99 -9.58
C GLN A 231 -6.40 -6.83 -9.03
N LEU A 232 -5.42 -6.39 -9.82
CA LEU A 232 -4.75 -5.12 -9.69
C LEU A 232 -5.56 -4.07 -10.45
N GLU A 233 -5.87 -2.97 -9.78
CA GLU A 233 -6.59 -1.85 -10.35
C GLU A 233 -5.73 -1.16 -11.41
N LYS A 234 -6.29 -0.91 -12.60
CA LYS A 234 -5.51 -0.38 -13.73
C LYS A 234 -4.99 1.05 -13.49
N ASP A 235 -5.66 1.81 -12.62
CA ASP A 235 -5.27 3.14 -12.18
C ASP A 235 -4.22 3.14 -11.05
N SER A 236 -3.82 1.96 -10.56
CA SER A 236 -2.70 1.83 -9.63
C SER A 236 -1.38 2.23 -10.27
N LEU A 237 -0.50 2.82 -9.46
CA LEU A 237 0.90 3.10 -9.79
C LEU A 237 1.81 1.88 -9.56
N MET A 238 1.26 0.79 -9.01
CA MET A 238 1.95 -0.45 -8.72
C MET A 238 2.06 -1.33 -9.96
N THR A 239 3.18 -2.03 -10.10
CA THR A 239 3.36 -3.05 -11.14
C THR A 239 2.72 -4.38 -10.72
N LEU A 240 2.52 -5.30 -11.67
CA LEU A 240 1.99 -6.63 -11.35
C LEU A 240 2.94 -7.42 -10.44
N ASP A 241 4.25 -7.31 -10.67
CA ASP A 241 5.27 -8.01 -9.89
C ASP A 241 5.31 -7.52 -8.43
N GLU A 242 5.15 -6.22 -8.22
CA GLU A 242 5.02 -5.62 -6.88
C GLU A 242 3.77 -6.12 -6.16
N ALA A 243 2.63 -6.18 -6.87
CA ALA A 243 1.40 -6.72 -6.33
C ALA A 243 1.57 -8.20 -5.95
N GLN A 244 2.19 -9.00 -6.81
CA GLN A 244 2.50 -10.42 -6.53
C GLN A 244 3.41 -10.58 -5.31
N LEU A 245 4.42 -9.72 -5.14
CA LEU A 245 5.29 -9.73 -3.98
C LEU A 245 4.50 -9.46 -2.69
N LEU A 246 3.58 -8.50 -2.70
CA LEU A 246 2.70 -8.25 -1.56
C LEU A 246 1.79 -9.45 -1.26
N VAL A 247 1.21 -10.07 -2.28
CA VAL A 247 0.38 -11.27 -2.12
C VAL A 247 1.19 -12.43 -1.53
N LEU A 248 2.43 -12.62 -1.98
CA LEU A 248 3.35 -13.61 -1.41
C LEU A 248 3.63 -13.33 0.07
N ASN A 249 3.86 -12.05 0.43
CA ASN A 249 4.06 -11.68 1.83
C ASN A 249 2.78 -11.86 2.66
N VAL A 250 1.58 -11.62 2.12
CA VAL A 250 0.33 -12.02 2.79
C VAL A 250 0.35 -13.52 3.09
N GLN A 251 0.70 -14.38 2.15
CA GLN A 251 0.79 -15.83 2.41
C GLN A 251 1.84 -16.17 3.47
N ARG A 252 3.02 -15.55 3.44
CA ARG A 252 4.10 -15.77 4.41
C ARG A 252 3.70 -15.41 5.84
N PHE A 253 3.09 -14.24 6.03
CA PHE A 253 2.74 -13.76 7.37
C PHE A 253 1.51 -14.46 7.96
N TYR A 254 0.59 -14.94 7.11
CA TYR A 254 -0.63 -15.61 7.55
C TYR A 254 -0.52 -17.14 7.61
N GLY A 255 0.67 -17.72 7.40
CA GLY A 255 0.89 -19.17 7.54
C GLY A 255 0.44 -20.00 6.33
N GLY A 256 0.47 -19.40 5.14
CA GLY A 256 0.15 -20.07 3.88
C GLY A 256 1.29 -20.91 3.27
N LEU A 257 2.50 -20.79 3.82
CA LEU A 257 3.68 -21.56 3.41
C LEU A 257 4.06 -22.58 4.49
N THR A 258 4.99 -23.47 4.15
CA THR A 258 5.49 -24.50 5.07
C THR A 258 5.96 -23.92 6.40
N GLU A 259 5.62 -24.59 7.49
CA GLU A 259 6.05 -24.21 8.84
C GLU A 259 7.59 -24.19 8.93
N SER A 260 8.14 -23.01 9.20
CA SER A 260 9.56 -22.77 9.44
C SER A 260 9.73 -21.89 10.68
N LEU A 261 10.96 -21.78 11.19
CA LEU A 261 11.26 -20.81 12.25
C LEU A 261 10.99 -19.37 11.79
N GLY A 262 11.12 -19.08 10.50
CA GLY A 262 10.74 -17.80 9.89
C GLY A 262 9.22 -17.58 9.94
N SER A 263 8.42 -18.59 9.59
CA SER A 263 6.96 -18.52 9.66
C SER A 263 6.44 -18.18 11.06
N ALA A 264 7.06 -18.75 12.12
CA ALA A 264 6.69 -18.45 13.50
C ALA A 264 6.96 -16.99 13.90
N ARG A 265 8.09 -16.41 13.46
CA ARG A 265 8.43 -15.00 13.74
C ARG A 265 7.50 -14.04 13.00
N LYS A 266 7.22 -14.32 11.73
CA LYS A 266 6.25 -13.57 10.91
C LYS A 266 4.85 -13.59 11.54
N LEU A 267 4.40 -14.75 12.01
CA LEU A 267 3.12 -14.89 12.70
C LEU A 267 3.10 -14.14 14.06
N ALA A 268 4.22 -14.11 14.78
CA ALA A 268 4.32 -13.34 16.02
C ALA A 268 4.18 -11.83 15.76
N LEU A 269 4.82 -11.30 14.70
CA LEU A 269 4.65 -9.90 14.28
C LEU A 269 3.20 -9.57 13.90
N LEU A 270 2.52 -10.47 13.18
CA LEU A 270 1.10 -10.31 12.84
C LEU A 270 0.21 -10.19 14.10
N LYS A 271 0.45 -11.05 15.10
CA LYS A 271 -0.28 -11.04 16.38
C LYS A 271 0.04 -9.79 17.21
N ALA A 272 1.31 -9.40 17.25
CA ALA A 272 1.75 -8.19 17.96
C ALA A 272 1.09 -6.94 17.38
N PHE A 273 1.01 -6.85 16.04
CA PHE A 273 0.30 -5.75 15.36
C PHE A 273 -1.18 -5.70 15.73
N THR A 274 -1.87 -6.84 15.62
CA THR A 274 -3.33 -6.92 15.86
C THR A 274 -3.69 -6.59 17.31
N SER A 275 -2.88 -7.03 18.27
CA SER A 275 -3.08 -6.76 19.69
C SER A 275 -2.63 -5.36 20.12
N GLY A 276 -1.92 -4.62 19.28
CA GLY A 276 -1.29 -3.35 19.63
C GLY A 276 -0.18 -3.51 20.68
N SER A 277 0.52 -4.65 20.68
CA SER A 277 1.64 -4.91 21.60
C SER A 277 2.80 -3.95 21.34
N GLU A 278 3.50 -3.56 22.40
CA GLU A 278 4.77 -2.83 22.33
C GLU A 278 5.89 -3.66 21.68
N ASP A 279 5.70 -4.98 21.59
CA ASP A 279 6.64 -5.90 20.91
C ASP A 279 6.62 -5.76 19.38
N PHE A 280 5.64 -5.04 18.82
CA PHE A 280 5.56 -4.82 17.38
C PHE A 280 6.62 -3.80 16.94
N ASP A 281 7.46 -4.23 16.00
CA ASP A 281 8.62 -3.47 15.51
C ASP A 281 8.59 -3.38 13.98
N MET A 282 8.65 -2.14 13.48
CA MET A 282 8.59 -1.83 12.05
C MET A 282 9.84 -2.26 11.30
N ASP A 283 11.02 -2.18 11.91
CA ASP A 283 12.28 -2.53 11.29
C ASP A 283 12.36 -4.05 11.14
N LYS A 284 11.91 -4.80 12.16
CA LYS A 284 11.80 -6.26 12.09
C LYS A 284 10.77 -6.71 11.06
N LEU A 285 9.67 -5.98 10.90
CA LEU A 285 8.68 -6.26 9.85
C LEU A 285 9.31 -6.15 8.46
N ILE A 286 10.09 -5.10 8.21
CA ILE A 286 10.80 -4.88 6.95
C ILE A 286 11.81 -6.01 6.70
N GLU A 287 12.60 -6.36 7.71
CA GLU A 287 13.57 -7.45 7.62
C GLU A 287 12.91 -8.80 7.30
N GLU A 288 11.85 -9.16 8.03
CA GLU A 288 11.14 -10.42 7.82
C GLU A 288 10.38 -10.47 6.49
N ALA A 289 9.90 -9.33 5.99
CA ALA A 289 9.25 -9.24 4.68
C ALA A 289 10.24 -9.37 3.51
N ALA A 290 11.48 -8.94 3.71
CA ALA A 290 12.57 -9.11 2.74
C ALA A 290 13.24 -10.50 2.84
N SER A 291 13.12 -11.16 3.99
CA SER A 291 13.68 -12.50 4.20
C SER A 291 12.97 -13.58 3.38
N PHE A 292 13.75 -14.56 2.92
CA PHE A 292 13.27 -15.74 2.19
C PHE A 292 13.08 -16.98 3.08
N ASP A 293 13.38 -16.86 4.38
CA ASP A 293 13.29 -17.92 5.39
C ASP A 293 11.87 -18.18 5.94
#